data_AF-A0AAJ1R7M9-F1
#
_entry.id   AF-A0AAJ1R7M9-F1
#
_cell.length_a   1.000
_cell.length_b   1.000
_cell.length_c   1.000
_cell.angle_alpha   90.00
_cell.angle_beta   90.00
_cell.angle_gamma   90.00
#
_symmetry.space_group_name_H-M   'P 1'
#
loop_
_entity.id
_entity.type
_entity.pdbx_description
1 polymer ?
#
loop_
_entity_poly.entity_id
_entity_poly.type
_entity_poly.pdbx_seq_one_letter_code
_entity_poly.pdbx_strand_id
1 'polypeptide(L)'
;DLATHDGVCRALANASTTIVVSVDYRSAPEHPFPAALEDCYAVSAWLAGTPDLSTIDPELAGVTIDPDRVAVGGDSAGATLAAGVVLLARD
;
A
#
# COMPACT_ATOMS: atom_id res chain seq x y z
N ASP A 1 -7.53 -4.90 8.60
CA ASP A 1 -8.82 -4.24 8.89
C ASP A 1 -8.77 -2.79 8.41
N LEU A 2 -9.24 -2.59 7.19
CA LEU A 2 -9.32 -1.28 6.54
C LEU A 2 -10.17 -0.26 7.31
N ALA A 3 -11.18 -0.70 8.08
CA ALA A 3 -12.09 0.21 8.76
C ALA A 3 -11.40 0.98 9.91
N THR A 4 -10.43 0.35 10.57
CA THR A 4 -9.70 0.98 11.70
C THR A 4 -8.78 2.12 11.27
N HIS A 5 -8.28 2.09 10.03
CA HIS A 5 -7.30 3.06 9.52
C HIS A 5 -7.87 4.00 8.45
N ASP A 6 -9.12 3.82 8.00
CA ASP A 6 -9.76 4.68 6.97
C ASP A 6 -9.66 6.18 7.32
N GLY A 7 -9.96 6.55 8.57
CA GLY A 7 -9.87 7.94 9.02
C GLY A 7 -8.45 8.51 8.92
N VAL A 8 -7.43 7.72 9.26
CA VAL A 8 -6.02 8.11 9.16
C VAL A 8 -5.59 8.20 7.69
N CYS A 9 -5.96 7.23 6.86
CA CYS A 9 -5.65 7.23 5.43
C CYS A 9 -6.27 8.42 4.71
N ARG A 10 -7.55 8.76 4.99
CA ARG A 10 -8.21 9.94 4.44
C ARG A 10 -7.55 11.23 4.89
N ALA A 11 -7.21 11.35 6.17
CA ALA A 11 -6.50 12.52 6.69
C ALA A 11 -5.13 12.70 6.02
N LEU A 12 -4.39 11.61 5.83
CA LEU A 12 -3.11 11.62 5.13
C LEU A 12 -3.28 12.06 3.67
N ALA A 13 -4.20 11.43 2.93
CA ALA A 13 -4.47 11.77 1.52
C ALA A 13 -4.80 13.25 1.33
N ASN A 14 -5.65 13.79 2.20
CA ASN A 14 -6.04 15.20 2.18
C ASN A 14 -4.87 16.14 2.53
N ALA A 15 -4.04 15.76 3.51
CA ALA A 15 -2.93 16.59 3.96
C ALA A 15 -1.74 16.58 2.99
N SER A 16 -1.47 15.45 2.32
CA SER A 16 -0.35 15.30 1.40
C SER A 16 -0.71 15.61 -0.06
N THR A 17 -2.01 15.68 -0.39
CA THR A 17 -2.49 15.75 -1.78
C THR A 17 -1.95 14.58 -2.62
N THR A 18 -1.96 13.38 -2.05
CA THR A 18 -1.52 12.15 -2.72
C THR A 18 -2.60 11.09 -2.72
N ILE A 19 -2.51 10.16 -3.67
CA ILE A 19 -3.26 8.91 -3.61
C ILE A 19 -2.73 8.10 -2.42
N VAL A 20 -3.62 7.58 -1.57
CA VAL A 20 -3.28 6.68 -0.47
C VAL A 20 -3.92 5.32 -0.76
N VAL A 21 -3.08 4.29 -0.83
CA VAL A 21 -3.51 2.90 -1.01
C VAL A 21 -3.35 2.19 0.33
N SER A 22 -4.46 1.80 0.95
CA SER A 22 -4.46 1.01 2.17
C SER A 22 -4.53 -0.47 1.81
N VAL A 23 -3.53 -1.25 2.23
CA VAL A 23 -3.40 -2.68 1.88
C VAL A 23 -4.05 -3.52 2.97
N ASP A 24 -5.11 -4.24 2.62
CA ASP A 24 -5.71 -5.26 3.50
C ASP A 24 -4.92 -6.56 3.41
N TYR A 25 -3.70 -6.53 3.95
CA TYR A 25 -2.79 -7.66 3.91
C TYR A 25 -3.30 -8.84 4.77
N ARG A 26 -2.90 -10.04 4.38
CA ARG A 26 -3.19 -11.27 5.14
C ARG A 26 -2.59 -11.19 6.55
N SER A 27 -3.39 -11.49 7.56
CA SER A 27 -3.00 -11.39 8.98
C SER A 27 -2.71 -12.74 9.63
N ALA A 28 -1.86 -12.72 10.65
CA ALA A 28 -1.63 -13.85 11.53
C ALA A 28 -2.77 -13.97 12.57
N PRO A 29 -3.05 -15.18 13.09
CA PRO A 29 -2.30 -16.43 12.91
C PRO A 29 -2.60 -17.21 11.62
N GLU A 30 -3.66 -16.89 10.88
CA GLU A 30 -4.12 -17.64 9.70
C GLU A 30 -3.07 -17.62 8.58
N HIS A 31 -2.39 -16.49 8.43
CA HIS A 31 -1.29 -16.30 7.49
C HIS A 31 -0.06 -15.76 8.25
N PRO A 32 0.79 -16.66 8.78
CA PRO A 32 1.99 -16.24 9.50
C PRO A 32 3.00 -15.58 8.56
N PHE A 33 4.05 -15.00 9.15
CA PHE A 33 5.18 -14.44 8.39
C PHE A 33 5.71 -15.45 7.35
N PRO A 34 6.01 -15.02 6.10
CA PRO A 34 6.09 -13.63 5.62
C PRO A 34 4.85 -13.08 4.90
N ALA A 35 3.67 -13.70 5.02
CA ALA A 35 2.52 -13.40 4.16
C ALA A 35 2.16 -11.90 4.04
N ALA A 36 2.05 -11.18 5.17
CA ALA A 36 1.74 -9.75 5.16
C ALA A 36 2.81 -8.90 4.44
N LEU A 37 4.09 -9.28 4.59
CA LEU A 37 5.21 -8.59 3.95
C LEU A 37 5.18 -8.79 2.43
N GLU A 38 4.90 -10.02 1.99
CA GLU A 38 4.75 -10.35 0.57
C GLU A 38 3.59 -9.58 -0.06
N ASP A 39 2.45 -9.47 0.62
CA ASP A 39 1.29 -8.72 0.13
C ASP A 39 1.61 -7.22 -0.03
N CYS A 40 2.20 -6.61 1.01
CA CYS A 40 2.60 -5.20 0.96
C CYS A 40 3.66 -4.92 -0.11
N TYR A 41 4.62 -5.83 -0.30
CA TYR A 41 5.62 -5.72 -1.36
C TYR A 41 4.99 -5.85 -2.74
N ALA A 42 4.12 -6.85 -2.94
CA ALA A 42 3.45 -7.08 -4.21
C ALA A 42 2.61 -5.86 -4.64
N VAL A 43 1.87 -5.23 -3.72
CA VAL A 43 1.12 -4.01 -4.03
C VAL A 43 2.07 -2.85 -4.35
N SER A 44 3.15 -2.68 -3.58
CA SER A 44 4.12 -1.59 -3.82
C SER A 44 4.79 -1.73 -5.20
N ALA A 45 5.20 -2.95 -5.57
CA ALA A 45 5.76 -3.25 -6.88
C ALA A 45 4.74 -3.07 -8.01
N TRP A 46 3.47 -3.46 -7.77
CA TRP A 46 2.38 -3.24 -8.72
C TRP A 46 2.15 -1.74 -8.98
N LEU A 47 2.13 -0.90 -7.94
CA LEU A 47 2.00 0.57 -8.07
C LEU A 47 3.18 1.19 -8.83
N ALA A 48 4.40 0.73 -8.59
CA ALA A 48 5.60 1.17 -9.31
C ALA A 48 5.61 0.72 -10.79
N GLY A 49 4.79 -0.27 -11.15
CA GLY A 49 4.65 -0.78 -12.52
C GLY A 49 3.65 -0.03 -13.42
N THR A 50 3.19 1.17 -13.02
CA THR A 50 2.19 1.98 -13.75
C THR A 50 0.89 1.23 -14.05
N PRO A 51 0.18 0.73 -13.02
CA PRO A 51 -0.98 -0.12 -13.24
C PRO A 51 -2.22 0.67 -13.68
N ASP A 52 -3.14 -0.01 -14.34
CA ASP A 52 -4.47 0.51 -14.61
C ASP A 52 -5.35 0.40 -13.34
N LEU A 53 -5.59 1.54 -12.69
CA LEU A 53 -6.39 1.60 -11.46
C LEU A 53 -7.87 1.29 -11.68
N SER A 54 -8.37 1.29 -12.93
CA SER A 54 -9.73 0.87 -13.23
C SER A 54 -9.98 -0.61 -12.92
N THR A 55 -8.91 -1.40 -12.76
CA THR A 55 -8.97 -2.79 -12.30
C THR A 55 -9.33 -2.93 -10.82
N ILE A 56 -9.13 -1.86 -10.02
CA ILE A 56 -9.59 -1.78 -8.63
C ILE A 56 -11.00 -1.21 -8.58
N ASP A 57 -11.21 -0.06 -9.21
CA ASP A 57 -12.49 0.64 -9.25
C ASP A 57 -12.64 1.37 -10.60
N PRO A 58 -13.70 1.11 -11.39
CA PRO A 58 -13.95 1.79 -12.65
C PRO A 58 -13.95 3.32 -12.57
N GLU A 59 -14.27 3.92 -11.41
CA GLU A 59 -14.23 5.38 -11.21
C GLU A 59 -12.81 5.95 -11.27
N LEU A 60 -11.78 5.11 -11.11
CA LEU A 60 -10.38 5.48 -11.21
C LEU A 60 -9.83 5.41 -12.65
N ALA A 61 -10.68 5.15 -13.64
CA ALA A 61 -10.26 5.15 -15.04
C ALA A 61 -9.59 6.47 -15.45
N GLY A 62 -8.37 6.37 -15.99
CA GLY A 62 -7.56 7.53 -16.39
C GLY A 62 -6.77 8.19 -15.26
N VAL A 63 -6.92 7.74 -14.00
CA VAL A 63 -6.02 8.13 -12.91
C VAL A 63 -4.67 7.47 -13.13
N THR A 64 -3.60 8.26 -13.05
CA THR A 64 -2.23 7.78 -13.25
C THR A 64 -1.42 7.93 -11.97
N ILE A 65 -0.53 6.96 -11.74
CA ILE A 65 0.47 7.00 -10.66
C ILE A 65 1.81 7.31 -11.30
N ASP A 66 2.52 8.28 -10.73
CA ASP A 66 3.92 8.54 -11.07
C ASP A 66 4.80 7.47 -10.38
N PRO A 67 5.41 6.54 -11.14
CA PRO A 67 6.15 5.42 -10.57
C PRO A 67 7.42 5.88 -9.82
N ASP A 68 7.93 7.08 -10.12
CA ASP A 68 9.10 7.66 -9.44
C ASP A 68 8.72 8.34 -8.12
N ARG A 69 7.43 8.40 -7.79
CA ARG A 69 6.89 9.10 -6.60
C ARG A 69 6.03 8.19 -5.73
N VAL A 70 6.45 6.94 -5.57
CA VAL A 70 5.80 5.97 -4.68
C VAL A 70 6.49 5.96 -3.31
N ALA A 71 5.70 6.06 -2.25
CA ALA A 71 6.18 5.96 -0.87
C ALA A 71 5.39 4.87 -0.12
N VAL A 72 6.06 4.21 0.82
CA VAL A 72 5.45 3.21 1.71
C VAL A 72 5.50 3.69 3.15
N GLY A 73 4.48 3.35 3.93
CA GLY A 73 4.37 3.77 5.32
C GLY A 73 3.36 2.91 6.10
N GLY A 74 3.40 3.05 7.42
CA GLY A 74 2.50 2.36 8.34
C GLY A 74 2.86 2.67 9.79
N ASP A 75 2.00 2.28 10.70
CA ASP A 75 2.18 2.42 12.15
C ASP A 75 2.31 1.05 12.82
N SER A 76 2.98 0.98 13.97
CA SER A 76 3.15 -0.26 14.74
C SER A 76 3.70 -1.42 13.89
N ALA A 77 2.97 -2.54 13.77
CA ALA A 77 3.33 -3.64 12.88
C ALA A 77 3.42 -3.22 11.40
N GLY A 78 2.59 -2.29 10.95
CA GLY A 78 2.64 -1.70 9.62
C GLY A 78 3.94 -0.93 9.36
N ALA A 79 4.53 -0.29 10.38
CA ALA A 79 5.84 0.36 10.24
C ALA A 79 6.96 -0.67 9.99
N THR A 80 6.90 -1.83 10.67
CA THR A 80 7.82 -2.95 10.43
C THR A 80 7.66 -3.51 9.01
N LEU A 81 6.43 -3.67 8.52
CA LEU A 81 6.16 -4.10 7.15
C LEU A 81 6.69 -3.09 6.13
N ALA A 82 6.44 -1.79 6.32
CA ALA A 82 6.94 -0.74 5.43
C ALA A 82 8.46 -0.75 5.35
N ALA A 83 9.16 -0.89 6.49
CA ALA A 83 10.62 -1.01 6.50
C ALA A 83 11.10 -2.26 5.75
N GLY A 84 10.43 -3.41 5.93
CA GLY A 84 10.72 -4.64 5.20
C GLY A 84 10.52 -4.51 3.68
N VAL A 85 9.45 -3.83 3.25
CA VAL A 85 9.17 -3.57 1.83
C VAL A 85 10.29 -2.74 1.20
N VAL A 86 10.78 -1.69 1.88
CA VAL A 86 11.89 -0.87 1.37
C VAL A 86 13.16 -1.70 1.20
N LEU A 87 13.43 -2.63 2.14
CA LEU A 87 14.59 -3.54 2.01
C LEU A 87 14.44 -4.47 0.81
N LEU A 88 13.25 -5.07 0.62
CA LEU A 88 12.97 -5.95 -0.51
C LEU A 88 12.99 -5.23 -1.86
N ALA A 89 12.52 -3.98 -1.93
CA ALA A 89 12.48 -3.21 -3.18
C ALA A 89 13.85 -2.71 -3.64
N ARG A 90 14.83 -2.65 -2.73
CA ARG A 90 16.20 -2.24 -3.05
C ARG A 90 17.01 -3.37 -3.69
N ASP A 91 16.76 -4.60 -3.25
CA ASP A 91 17.56 -5.78 -3.58
C ASP A 91 17.05 -6.46 -4.87
#